data_AF-A0A7V0QIZ4-F1
#
_entry.id   AF-A0A7V0QIZ4-F1
#
_cell.length_a   1.000
_cell.length_b   1.000
_cell.length_c   1.000
_cell.angle_alpha   90.00
_cell.angle_beta   90.00
_cell.angle_gamma   90.00
#
_symmetry.space_group_name_H-M   'P 1'
#
loop_
_entity.id
_entity.type
_entity.pdbx_description
1 polymer ?
#
loop_
_entity_poly.entity_id
_entity_poly.type
_entity_poly.pdbx_seq_one_letter_code
_entity_poly.pdbx_strand_id
1 'polypeptide(L)'
;MNDMSGYVITIVAFSFFILCPRMGAMINILDKNTSFPLYWLVIIGTLGSVPLLFLMAWIIKQCGLLAGLALAVLTDLLAAVVLKSVSTKAAVETFIIAVFVVVGNRIATLITAKFF
;
A
#
# COMPACT_ATOMS: atom_id res chain seq x y z
N MET A 1 -2.23 19.06 -24.46
CA MET A 1 -3.32 18.18 -23.97
C MET A 1 -4.21 19.03 -23.09
N ASN A 2 -5.53 19.01 -23.28
CA ASN A 2 -6.44 19.84 -22.48
C ASN A 2 -6.26 19.47 -21.00
N ASP A 3 -5.77 20.40 -20.17
CA ASP A 3 -5.21 20.11 -18.84
C ASP A 3 -6.16 19.28 -17.96
N MET A 4 -7.47 19.53 -18.07
CA MET A 4 -8.52 18.82 -17.34
C MET A 4 -8.60 17.31 -17.66
N SER A 5 -8.37 16.90 -18.92
CA SER A 5 -8.37 15.48 -19.29
C SER A 5 -7.16 14.73 -18.70
N GLY A 6 -6.00 15.39 -18.66
CA GLY A 6 -4.78 14.83 -18.05
C GLY A 6 -4.93 14.57 -16.54
N TYR A 7 -5.54 15.52 -15.81
CA TYR A 7 -5.82 15.36 -14.39
C TYR A 7 -6.77 14.20 -14.11
N VAL A 8 -7.87 14.09 -14.87
CA VAL A 8 -8.84 12.99 -14.69
C VAL A 8 -8.18 11.64 -14.91
N ILE A 9 -7.39 11.47 -15.98
CA ILE A 9 -6.69 10.21 -16.26
C ILE A 9 -5.74 9.84 -15.12
N THR A 10 -5.03 10.82 -14.57
CA THR A 10 -4.06 10.58 -13.49
C THR A 10 -4.76 10.20 -12.18
N ILE A 11 -5.89 10.84 -11.86
CA ILE A 11 -6.71 10.51 -10.68
C ILE A 11 -7.26 9.08 -10.79
N VAL A 12 -7.78 8.73 -11.97
CA VAL A 12 -8.31 7.38 -12.23
C VAL A 12 -7.20 6.34 -12.14
N ALA A 13 -6.06 6.57 -12.78
CA ALA A 13 -4.90 5.68 -12.70
C ALA A 13 -4.40 5.51 -11.25
N PHE A 14 -4.31 6.61 -10.49
CA PHE A 14 -3.93 6.56 -9.07
C PHE A 14 -4.91 5.73 -8.25
N SER A 15 -6.21 5.83 -8.52
CA SER A 15 -7.24 5.03 -7.85
C SER A 15 -7.05 3.53 -8.09
N PHE A 16 -6.64 3.12 -9.29
CA PHE A 16 -6.29 1.73 -9.58
C PHE A 16 -5.03 1.26 -8.85
N PHE A 17 -4.04 2.14 -8.64
CA PHE A 17 -2.83 1.79 -7.88
C PHE A 17 -3.08 1.56 -6.38
N ILE A 18 -4.13 2.16 -5.81
CA ILE A 18 -4.52 1.90 -4.42
C ILE A 18 -4.96 0.44 -4.25
N LEU A 19 -5.62 -0.12 -5.27
CA LEU A 19 -6.11 -1.50 -5.26
C LEU A 19 -4.96 -2.44 -5.60
N CYS A 20 -4.40 -3.06 -4.57
CA CYS A 20 -3.24 -3.93 -4.69
C CYS A 20 -3.56 -5.37 -4.26
N PRO A 21 -2.90 -6.38 -4.87
CA PRO A 21 -3.13 -7.79 -4.53
C PRO A 21 -2.93 -8.09 -3.03
N ARG A 22 -2.07 -7.30 -2.35
CA ARG A 22 -1.85 -7.39 -0.90
C ARG A 22 -3.11 -7.08 -0.08
N MET A 23 -3.91 -6.09 -0.51
CA MET A 23 -5.14 -5.71 0.18
C MET A 23 -6.20 -6.81 0.03
N GLY A 24 -6.35 -7.37 -1.18
CA GLY A 24 -7.26 -8.49 -1.42
C GLY A 24 -6.90 -9.73 -0.59
N ALA A 25 -5.60 -10.05 -0.47
CA ALA A 25 -5.14 -11.14 0.38
C ALA A 25 -5.51 -10.92 1.85
N MET A 26 -5.28 -9.72 2.40
CA MET A 26 -5.60 -9.40 3.78
C MET A 26 -7.09 -9.44 4.08
N ILE A 27 -7.93 -8.94 3.17
CA ILE A 27 -9.40 -8.99 3.30
C ILE A 27 -9.85 -10.44 3.45
N ASN A 28 -9.37 -11.36 2.61
CA ASN A 28 -9.72 -12.79 2.68
C ASN A 28 -9.22 -13.46 3.97
N ILE A 29 -8.09 -13.04 4.52
CA ILE A 29 -7.58 -13.59 5.78
C ILE A 29 -8.41 -13.06 6.97
N LEU A 30 -8.71 -11.76 6.99
CA LEU A 30 -9.50 -11.12 8.04
C LEU A 30 -10.93 -11.67 8.08
N ASP A 31 -11.55 -11.88 6.93
CA ASP A 31 -12.89 -12.46 6.80
C ASP A 31 -12.96 -13.88 7.41
N LYS A 32 -11.89 -14.68 7.24
CA LYS A 32 -11.82 -16.03 7.82
C LYS A 32 -11.58 -16.06 9.32
N ASN A 33 -10.96 -15.01 9.88
CA ASN A 33 -10.56 -14.97 11.29
C ASN A 33 -11.43 -14.03 12.13
N THR A 34 -12.35 -13.28 11.53
CA THR A 34 -13.19 -12.28 12.20
C THR A 34 -14.63 -12.42 11.73
N SER A 35 -15.59 -12.37 12.65
CA SER A 35 -17.03 -12.37 12.33
C SER A 35 -17.56 -11.00 11.91
N PHE A 36 -16.68 -10.05 11.57
CA PHE A 36 -17.07 -8.68 11.24
C PHE A 36 -17.42 -8.59 9.75
N PRO A 37 -18.53 -7.92 9.37
CA PRO A 37 -18.94 -7.84 7.98
C PRO A 37 -17.86 -7.17 7.12
N LEU A 38 -17.44 -7.88 6.07
CA LEU A 38 -16.34 -7.50 5.17
C LEU A 38 -16.51 -6.08 4.58
N TYR A 39 -17.73 -5.69 4.22
CA TYR A 39 -18.03 -4.35 3.69
C TYR A 39 -17.69 -3.24 4.68
N TRP A 40 -18.03 -3.41 5.95
CA TRP A 40 -17.72 -2.41 6.98
C TRP A 40 -16.23 -2.35 7.27
N LEU A 41 -15.55 -3.50 7.24
CA LEU A 41 -14.10 -3.56 7.38
C LEU A 41 -13.39 -2.77 6.29
N VAL A 42 -13.81 -2.94 5.03
CA VAL A 42 -13.24 -2.21 3.88
C VAL A 42 -13.54 -0.72 3.98
N ILE A 43 -14.78 -0.32 4.28
CA ILE A 43 -15.15 1.10 4.35
C ILE A 43 -14.37 1.81 5.46
N ILE A 44 -14.39 1.29 6.68
CA ILE A 44 -13.72 1.91 7.84
C ILE A 44 -12.20 1.89 7.64
N GLY A 45 -11.64 0.77 7.18
CA GLY A 45 -10.21 0.63 6.91
C GLY A 45 -9.73 1.58 5.82
N THR A 46 -10.49 1.74 4.73
CA THR A 46 -10.15 2.66 3.64
C THR A 46 -10.22 4.10 4.11
N LEU A 47 -11.25 4.46 4.88
CA LEU A 47 -11.41 5.81 5.43
C LEU A 47 -10.26 6.16 6.39
N GLY A 48 -9.81 5.19 7.20
CA GLY A 48 -8.61 5.31 8.02
C GLY A 48 -7.30 5.38 7.21
N SER A 49 -7.25 4.84 6.00
CA SER A 49 -6.07 4.89 5.12
C SER A 49 -5.86 6.23 4.41
N VAL A 50 -6.94 7.02 4.22
CA VAL A 50 -6.88 8.34 3.58
C VAL A 50 -5.81 9.25 4.22
N PRO A 51 -5.78 9.47 5.55
CA PRO A 51 -4.74 10.29 6.17
C PRO A 51 -3.33 9.74 5.96
N LEU A 52 -3.14 8.42 5.92
CA LEU A 52 -1.84 7.81 5.63
C LEU A 52 -1.40 8.07 4.18
N LEU A 53 -2.33 8.02 3.22
CA LEU A 53 -2.03 8.35 1.83
C LEU A 53 -1.63 9.83 1.68
N PHE A 54 -2.33 10.74 2.36
CA PHE A 54 -1.94 12.15 2.40
C PHE A 54 -0.56 12.36 3.03
N LEU A 55 -0.27 11.66 4.14
CA LEU A 55 1.02 11.71 4.81
C LEU A 55 2.15 11.21 3.90
N MET A 56 1.93 10.09 3.20
CA MET A 56 2.88 9.53 2.25
C MET A 56 3.13 10.50 1.09
N ALA A 57 2.09 11.09 0.50
CA ALA A 57 2.23 12.07 -0.56
C ALA A 57 3.02 13.32 -0.09
N TRP A 58 2.74 13.80 1.12
CA TRP A 58 3.45 14.92 1.71
C TRP A 58 4.93 14.61 1.95
N ILE A 59 5.25 13.42 2.47
CA ILE A 59 6.63 12.97 2.68
C ILE A 59 7.35 12.79 1.35
N ILE A 60 6.71 12.22 0.32
CA ILE A 60 7.32 12.10 -1.02
C ILE A 60 7.66 13.48 -1.57
N LYS A 61 6.77 14.47 -1.38
CA LYS A 61 7.00 15.85 -1.83
C LYS A 61 8.18 16.52 -1.11
N GLN A 62 8.36 16.27 0.19
CA GLN A 62 9.38 16.95 1.00
C GLN A 62 10.74 16.21 1.02
N CYS A 63 10.71 14.88 1.16
CA CYS A 63 11.87 14.04 1.42
C CYS A 63 12.17 13.05 0.28
N GLY A 64 11.39 13.09 -0.81
CA GLY A 64 11.57 12.26 -1.99
C GLY A 64 10.98 10.85 -1.88
N LEU A 65 11.10 10.10 -2.97
CA LEU A 65 10.52 8.77 -3.12
C LEU A 65 10.98 7.77 -2.05
N LEU A 66 12.28 7.80 -1.70
CA LEU A 66 12.88 6.89 -0.72
C LEU A 66 12.25 7.03 0.67
N ALA A 67 11.95 8.26 1.11
CA ALA A 67 11.31 8.50 2.39
C ALA A 67 9.85 8.02 2.40
N GLY A 68 9.12 8.23 1.29
CA GLY A 68 7.77 7.69 1.13
C GLY A 68 7.76 6.15 1.16
N LEU A 69 8.74 5.52 0.52
CA LEU A 69 8.88 4.07 0.54
C LEU A 69 9.21 3.54 1.94
N ALA A 70 10.10 4.23 2.67
CA ALA A 70 10.44 3.87 4.04
C ALA A 70 9.20 3.94 4.95
N LEU A 71 8.37 4.98 4.80
CA LEU A 71 7.11 5.08 5.53
C LEU A 71 6.16 3.93 5.20
N ALA A 72 6.00 3.58 3.92
CA ALA A 72 5.13 2.48 3.49
C ALA A 72 5.56 1.14 4.11
N VAL A 73 6.87 0.86 4.14
CA VAL A 73 7.42 -0.35 4.77
C VAL A 73 7.19 -0.33 6.28
N LEU A 74 7.38 0.82 6.93
CA LEU A 74 7.11 0.96 8.37
C LEU A 74 5.63 0.71 8.69
N THR A 75 4.71 1.25 7.89
CA THR A 75 3.27 1.00 8.06
C THR A 75 2.90 -0.46 7.83
N ASP A 76 3.54 -1.14 6.87
CA ASP A 76 3.33 -2.57 6.63
C ASP A 76 3.87 -3.43 7.79
N LEU A 77 5.00 -3.06 8.40
CA LEU A 77 5.54 -3.71 9.60
C LEU A 77 4.64 -3.50 10.81
N LEU A 78 4.14 -2.28 11.02
CA LEU A 78 3.18 -1.98 12.09
C LEU A 78 1.89 -2.78 11.91
N ALA A 79 1.39 -2.85 10.68
CA ALA A 79 0.23 -3.69 10.36
C ALA A 79 0.52 -5.16 10.68
N ALA A 80 1.67 -5.71 10.28
CA ALA A 80 2.05 -7.09 10.58
C ALA A 80 2.11 -7.38 12.09
N VAL A 81 2.58 -6.42 12.90
CA VAL A 81 2.58 -6.54 14.37
C VAL A 81 1.15 -6.60 14.92
N VAL A 82 0.25 -5.73 14.43
CA VAL A 82 -1.17 -5.74 14.83
C VAL A 82 -1.85 -7.05 14.40
N LEU A 83 -1.58 -7.49 13.16
CA LEU A 83 -2.10 -8.72 12.55
C LEU A 83 -1.57 -9.99 13.21
N LYS A 84 -0.38 -9.97 13.82
CA LYS A 84 0.19 -11.12 14.55
C LYS A 84 -0.80 -11.65 15.61
N SER A 85 -1.57 -10.75 16.22
CA SER A 85 -2.60 -11.06 17.22
C SER A 85 -3.80 -11.83 16.63
N VAL A 86 -4.04 -11.69 15.32
CA VAL A 86 -5.19 -12.27 14.61
C VAL A 86 -4.79 -13.51 13.82
N SER A 87 -3.64 -13.48 13.13
CA SER A 87 -3.14 -14.60 12.35
C SER A 87 -1.62 -14.51 12.14
N THR A 88 -0.90 -15.50 12.64
CA THR A 88 0.55 -15.65 12.41
C THR A 88 0.89 -15.86 10.94
N LYS A 89 0.02 -16.53 10.18
CA LYS A 89 0.17 -16.70 8.73
C LYS A 89 0.12 -15.37 7.98
N ALA A 90 -0.85 -14.50 8.32
CA ALA A 90 -0.97 -13.17 7.71
C ALA A 90 0.26 -12.30 7.96
N ALA A 91 0.80 -12.36 9.17
CA ALA A 91 2.02 -11.62 9.53
C ALA A 91 3.23 -12.05 8.68
N VAL A 92 3.41 -13.36 8.47
CA VAL A 92 4.50 -13.89 7.64
C VAL A 92 4.32 -13.51 6.17
N GLU A 93 3.11 -13.65 5.62
CA GLU A 93 2.83 -13.24 4.23
C GLU A 93 3.06 -11.74 4.03
N THR A 94 2.64 -10.90 4.98
CA THR A 94 2.88 -9.44 4.96
C THR A 94 4.37 -9.12 4.96
N PHE A 95 5.15 -9.82 5.78
CA PHE A 95 6.60 -9.65 5.83
C PHE A 95 7.27 -10.00 4.49
N ILE A 96 6.88 -11.14 3.88
CA ILE A 96 7.42 -11.56 2.57
C ILE A 96 7.09 -10.52 1.49
N ILE A 97 5.85 -10.02 1.45
CA ILE A 97 5.42 -9.00 0.48
C ILE A 97 6.20 -7.69 0.68
N ALA A 98 6.39 -7.24 1.94
CA ALA A 98 7.14 -6.03 2.23
C ALA A 98 8.59 -6.11 1.72
N VAL A 99 9.26 -7.26 1.94
CA VAL A 99 10.60 -7.51 1.39
C VAL A 99 10.58 -7.48 -0.15
N PHE A 100 9.61 -8.14 -0.77
CA PHE A 100 9.49 -8.18 -2.22
C PHE A 100 9.28 -6.79 -2.84
N VAL A 101 8.45 -5.95 -2.22
CA VAL A 101 8.19 -4.57 -2.70
C VAL A 101 9.45 -3.71 -2.60
N VAL A 102 10.21 -3.81 -1.50
CA VAL A 102 11.47 -3.07 -1.35
C VAL A 102 12.48 -3.47 -2.42
N VAL A 103 12.66 -4.77 -2.61
CA VAL A 103 13.59 -5.32 -3.61
C VAL A 103 13.13 -4.96 -5.02
N GLY A 104 11.85 -5.18 -5.33
CA GLY A 104 11.26 -4.87 -6.63
C GLY A 104 11.39 -3.40 -7.01
N ASN A 105 11.14 -2.48 -6.07
CA ASN A 105 11.30 -1.04 -6.32
C ASN A 105 12.77 -0.66 -6.58
N ARG A 106 13.72 -1.25 -5.83
CA ARG A 106 15.15 -1.03 -6.06
C ARG A 106 15.57 -1.53 -7.45
N ILE A 107 15.14 -2.73 -7.81
CA ILE A 107 15.43 -3.31 -9.14
C ILE A 107 14.83 -2.45 -10.24
N ALA A 108 13.56 -2.05 -10.13
CA ALA A 108 12.90 -1.19 -11.10
C ALA A 108 13.66 0.13 -11.30
N THR A 109 14.06 0.79 -10.21
CA THR A 109 14.83 2.04 -10.28
C THR A 109 16.18 1.84 -10.97
N LEU A 110 16.89 0.76 -10.66
CA LEU A 110 18.20 0.44 -11.26
C LEU A 110 18.11 0.11 -12.75
N ILE A 111 17.10 -0.67 -13.15
CA ILE A 111 16.89 -1.02 -14.56
C ILE A 111 16.50 0.22 -15.35
N THR A 112 15.56 1.01 -14.85
CA THR A 112 15.14 2.24 -15.53
C THR A 112 16.30 3.21 -15.68
N ALA A 113 17.14 3.40 -14.65
CA ALA A 113 18.34 4.25 -14.73
C ALA A 113 19.43 3.74 -15.71
N LYS A 114 19.32 2.49 -16.17
CA LYS A 114 20.24 1.91 -17.16
C LYS A 114 19.69 2.01 -18.58
N PHE A 115 18.38 2.14 -18.73
CA PHE A 115 17.67 2.21 -20.02
C PHE A 115 17.24 3.63 -20.40
N PHE A 116 17.15 4.55 -19.43
CA PHE A 116 16.82 5.97 -19.57
C PHE A 116 17.82 6.80 -18.75
#